data_AF-A0A428S187-F1
#
_entry.id   AF-A0A428S187-F1
#
_cell.length_a   1.000
_cell.length_b   1.000
_cell.length_c   1.000
_cell.angle_alpha   90.00
_cell.angle_beta   90.00
_cell.angle_gamma   90.00
#
_symmetry.space_group_name_H-M   'P 1'
#
loop_
_entity.id
_entity.type
_entity.pdbx_description
1 polymer ?
#
loop_
_entity_poly.entity_id
_entity_poly.type
_entity_poly.pdbx_seq_one_letter_code
_entity_poly.pdbx_strand_id
1 'polypeptide(L)'
;MSSSSVLQPPSSSLPPLFTLTKLSETDVFNALHQLAAIYCPLSFPFSQELSSQEKHNITQLDVDSGYTSGNEDEDANDSKQTITTLRADAFERSFVERWLTGFISRAETLSIFSSEESSQRAIDQAAYIFESLFTPAVDEDEQDTSFMRNFFFRYTYSGTEQGENQSATQ
;
A
#
# COMPACT_ATOMS: atom_id res chain seq x y z
N MET A 1 25.66 3.36 9.72
CA MET A 1 25.67 2.44 8.57
C MET A 1 24.24 1.93 8.46
N SER A 2 23.42 2.58 7.63
CA SER A 2 22.01 2.25 7.50
C SER A 2 21.90 0.97 6.69
N SER A 3 21.58 -0.13 7.36
CA SER A 3 21.32 -1.40 6.71
C SER A 3 20.04 -1.25 5.89
N SER A 4 20.16 -1.24 4.55
CA SER A 4 19.02 -1.45 3.67
C SER A 4 18.35 -2.76 4.09
N SER A 5 17.22 -2.67 4.78
CA SER A 5 16.51 -3.84 5.28
C SER A 5 15.75 -4.42 4.10
N VAL A 6 16.42 -5.31 3.36
CA VAL A 6 15.81 -6.10 2.30
C VAL A 6 14.61 -6.83 2.91
N LEU A 7 13.41 -6.55 2.41
CA LEU A 7 12.19 -7.21 2.87
C LEU A 7 12.30 -8.71 2.57
N GLN A 8 12.20 -9.53 3.62
CA GLN A 8 12.34 -10.98 3.52
C GLN A 8 11.01 -11.65 3.16
N PRO A 9 11.03 -12.82 2.50
CA PRO A 9 9.84 -13.61 2.25
C PRO A 9 9.12 -13.95 3.57
N PRO A 10 7.78 -13.78 3.65
CA PRO A 10 7.01 -14.08 4.86
C PRO A 10 7.25 -15.48 5.42
N SER A 11 7.42 -16.48 4.55
CA SER A 11 7.72 -17.86 4.95
C SER A 11 9.04 -18.01 5.74
N SER A 12 9.99 -17.10 5.57
CA SER A 12 11.28 -17.11 6.26
C SER A 12 11.35 -16.17 7.46
N SER A 13 10.51 -15.12 7.51
CA SER A 13 10.56 -14.10 8.57
C SER A 13 9.49 -14.29 9.64
N LEU A 14 8.33 -14.87 9.30
CA LEU A 14 7.23 -14.98 10.25
C LEU A 14 7.45 -16.06 11.31
N PRO A 15 7.13 -15.76 12.58
CA PRO A 15 7.19 -16.74 13.64
C PRO A 15 6.08 -17.79 13.47
N PRO A 16 6.32 -19.07 13.80
CA PRO A 16 5.27 -20.07 13.80
C PRO A 16 4.11 -19.71 14.74
N LEU A 17 2.86 -19.97 14.34
CA LEU A 17 1.68 -19.62 15.14
C LEU A 17 1.66 -20.24 16.54
N PHE A 18 2.29 -21.40 16.73
CA PHE A 18 2.35 -22.05 18.04
C PHE A 18 3.34 -21.39 19.00
N THR A 19 4.30 -20.60 18.49
CA THR A 19 5.28 -19.88 19.31
C THR A 19 4.84 -18.48 19.69
N LEU A 20 3.70 -17.99 19.19
CA LEU A 20 3.21 -16.63 19.48
C LEU A 20 3.08 -16.35 20.98
N THR A 21 2.74 -17.35 21.80
CA THR A 21 2.66 -17.20 23.26
C THR A 21 4.01 -16.95 23.95
N LYS A 22 5.12 -17.16 23.23
CA LYS A 22 6.49 -16.93 23.71
C LYS A 22 7.10 -15.65 23.15
N LEU A 23 6.44 -14.99 22.20
CA LEU A 23 6.91 -13.75 21.60
C LEU A 23 6.54 -12.54 22.48
N SER A 24 7.30 -11.46 22.31
CA SER A 24 6.90 -10.18 22.86
C SER A 24 5.82 -9.52 22.00
N GLU A 25 5.03 -8.64 22.60
CA GLU A 25 4.08 -7.77 21.88
C GLU A 25 4.76 -7.04 20.71
N THR A 26 5.97 -6.52 20.94
CA THR A 26 6.76 -5.82 19.92
C THR A 26 7.13 -6.69 18.73
N ASP A 27 7.42 -7.98 18.95
CA ASP A 27 7.76 -8.90 17.85
C ASP A 27 6.55 -9.14 16.94
N VAL A 28 5.36 -9.24 17.52
CA VAL A 28 4.11 -9.39 16.76
C VAL A 28 3.84 -8.16 15.91
N PHE A 29 3.94 -6.95 16.48
CA PHE A 29 3.75 -5.73 15.72
C PHE A 29 4.80 -5.53 14.64
N ASN A 30 6.06 -5.92 14.88
CA ASN A 30 7.09 -5.87 13.86
C ASN A 30 6.80 -6.84 12.70
N ALA A 31 6.36 -8.07 13.01
CA ALA A 31 5.93 -9.04 11.99
C ALA A 31 4.77 -8.49 11.15
N LEU A 32 3.74 -7.92 11.79
CA LEU A 32 2.62 -7.30 11.10
C LEU A 32 3.03 -6.08 10.28
N HIS A 33 3.99 -5.29 10.75
CA HIS A 33 4.53 -4.15 10.01
C HIS A 33 5.28 -4.59 8.75
N GLN A 34 6.08 -5.65 8.83
CA GLN A 34 6.76 -6.23 7.66
C GLN A 34 5.77 -6.76 6.63
N LEU A 35 4.69 -7.42 7.08
CA LEU A 35 3.62 -7.85 6.18
C LEU A 35 2.90 -6.66 5.53
N ALA A 36 2.62 -5.61 6.28
CA ALA A 36 2.03 -4.39 5.73
C ALA A 36 2.95 -3.74 4.67
N ALA A 37 4.26 -3.67 4.92
CA ALA A 37 5.22 -3.14 3.95
C ALA A 37 5.23 -3.94 2.63
N ILE A 38 5.00 -5.26 2.70
CA ILE A 38 4.92 -6.12 1.52
C ILE A 38 3.56 -5.99 0.86
N TYR A 39 2.43 -6.12 1.57
CA TYR A 39 1.11 -6.33 0.95
C TYR A 39 0.21 -5.09 0.90
N CYS A 40 0.50 -4.03 1.65
CA CYS A 40 -0.31 -2.81 1.68
C CYS A 40 0.34 -1.73 0.79
N PRO A 41 -0.24 -1.40 -0.38
CA PRO A 41 0.34 -0.41 -1.29
C PRO A 41 0.22 1.04 -0.80
N LEU A 42 -0.70 1.34 0.13
CA LEU A 42 -0.92 2.69 0.68
C LEU A 42 -0.33 2.83 2.08
N SER A 43 -0.04 4.10 2.45
CA SER A 43 0.49 4.47 3.76
C SER A 43 -0.33 3.82 4.86
N PHE A 44 0.29 2.87 5.55
CA PHE A 44 -0.37 2.00 6.52
C PHE A 44 -0.85 2.85 7.71
N PRO A 45 -2.16 2.89 8.00
CA PRO A 45 -2.73 3.86 8.94
C PRO A 45 -2.24 3.68 10.38
N PHE A 46 -1.60 2.54 10.70
CA PHE A 46 -1.12 2.23 12.04
C PHE A 46 0.40 2.39 12.21
N SER A 47 1.15 2.81 11.18
CA SER A 47 2.62 3.01 11.25
C SER A 47 3.06 4.14 12.20
N GLN A 48 2.13 5.01 12.62
CA GLN A 48 2.47 6.25 13.30
C GLN A 48 2.95 6.09 14.76
N GLU A 49 2.67 4.98 15.44
CA GLU A 49 3.07 4.82 16.86
C GLU A 49 4.46 4.23 17.08
N LEU A 50 5.03 3.49 16.12
CA LEU A 50 6.37 2.89 16.27
C LEU A 50 7.51 3.89 16.02
N SER A 51 7.21 5.05 15.44
CA SER A 51 8.19 6.10 15.12
C SER A 51 8.47 7.07 16.28
N SER A 52 8.03 6.79 17.51
CA SER A 52 8.32 7.65 18.67
C SER A 52 9.81 7.62 19.10
N GLN A 53 10.67 6.94 18.35
CA GLN A 53 12.10 6.87 18.61
C GLN A 53 13.01 7.14 17.40
N GLU A 54 12.57 7.95 16.43
CA GLU A 54 13.52 8.73 15.63
C GLU A 54 13.07 10.19 15.59
N LYS A 55 13.88 11.01 16.26
CA LYS A 55 13.77 12.45 16.39
C LYS A 55 14.06 13.09 15.03
N HIS A 56 13.14 12.98 14.07
CA HIS A 56 13.14 13.85 12.91
C HIS A 56 12.69 15.22 13.37
N ASN A 57 13.70 16.06 13.59
CA ASN A 57 13.57 17.49 13.74
C ASN A 57 12.84 18.01 12.48
N ILE A 58 11.52 18.21 12.58
CA ILE A 58 10.75 19.02 11.65
C ILE A 58 11.15 20.46 11.93
N THR A 59 12.33 20.83 11.46
CA THR A 59 12.65 22.23 11.21
C THR A 59 11.81 22.63 10.01
N GLN A 60 10.77 23.42 10.26
CA GLN A 60 10.20 24.35 9.29
C GLN A 60 11.31 24.90 8.39
N LEU A 61 11.27 24.57 7.11
CA LEU A 61 11.96 25.34 6.10
C LEU A 61 10.98 25.65 4.98
N ASP A 62 10.26 26.76 5.18
CA ASP A 62 10.03 27.71 4.10
C ASP A 62 11.35 27.90 3.36
N VAL A 63 11.39 27.57 2.07
CA VAL A 63 12.01 28.35 0.99
C VAL A 63 12.03 27.51 -0.29
N ASP A 64 11.32 28.03 -1.27
CA ASP A 64 11.44 27.77 -2.70
C ASP A 64 12.89 27.92 -3.18
N SER A 65 13.48 26.85 -3.72
CA SER A 65 14.67 26.89 -4.58
C SER A 65 14.75 25.59 -5.39
N GLY A 66 14.75 25.75 -6.71
CA GLY A 66 14.54 24.69 -7.67
C GLY A 66 15.70 23.72 -7.91
N TYR A 67 15.37 22.72 -8.73
CA TYR A 67 16.25 21.85 -9.51
C TYR A 67 17.57 21.41 -8.85
N THR A 68 17.52 20.31 -8.10
CA THR A 68 18.58 19.28 -8.00
C THR A 68 18.03 18.16 -7.11
N SER A 69 18.21 16.86 -7.32
CA SER A 69 19.17 16.10 -8.11
C SER A 69 18.54 14.74 -8.42
N GLY A 70 18.66 14.28 -9.66
CA GLY A 70 18.43 12.88 -9.99
C GLY A 70 19.58 12.07 -9.42
N ASN A 71 19.29 11.28 -8.39
CA ASN A 71 20.20 10.29 -7.84
C ASN A 71 19.59 8.92 -8.12
N GLU A 72 19.95 8.35 -9.27
CA GLU A 72 20.22 6.92 -9.49
C GLU A 72 19.46 5.96 -8.55
N ASP A 73 18.17 5.80 -8.83
CA ASP A 73 17.18 4.92 -8.19
C ASP A 73 17.45 3.40 -8.39
N GLU A 74 18.71 2.95 -8.39
CA GLU A 74 19.00 1.53 -8.63
C GLU A 74 18.57 0.65 -7.44
N ASP A 75 18.81 1.09 -6.19
CA ASP A 75 18.44 0.35 -4.98
C ASP A 75 16.93 0.37 -4.67
N ALA A 76 16.24 1.47 -5.01
CA ALA A 76 14.80 1.61 -4.82
C ALA A 76 14.02 0.76 -5.83
N ASN A 77 14.54 0.63 -7.05
CA ASN A 77 13.95 -0.22 -8.09
C ASN A 77 14.04 -1.71 -7.73
N ASP A 78 15.19 -2.17 -7.21
CA ASP A 78 15.38 -3.56 -6.79
C ASP A 78 14.43 -3.97 -5.63
N SER A 79 14.23 -3.05 -4.67
CA SER A 79 13.29 -3.26 -3.56
C SER A 79 11.83 -3.35 -4.04
N LYS A 80 11.42 -2.48 -4.98
CA LYS A 80 10.08 -2.52 -5.57
C LYS A 80 9.85 -3.81 -6.37
N GLN A 81 10.82 -4.23 -7.18
CA GLN A 81 10.74 -5.48 -7.93
C GLN A 81 10.65 -6.70 -7.01
N THR A 82 11.40 -6.70 -5.90
CA THR A 82 11.32 -7.74 -4.87
C THR A 82 9.92 -7.80 -4.23
N ILE A 83 9.34 -6.65 -3.86
CA ILE A 83 7.98 -6.59 -3.31
C ILE A 83 6.95 -7.09 -4.33
N THR A 84 7.03 -6.66 -5.59
CA THR A 84 6.13 -7.11 -6.66
C THR A 84 6.23 -8.63 -6.86
N THR A 85 7.45 -9.18 -6.79
CA THR A 85 7.67 -10.63 -6.88
C THR A 85 7.03 -11.36 -5.71
N LEU A 86 7.23 -10.90 -4.46
CA LEU A 86 6.61 -11.48 -3.26
C LEU A 86 5.07 -11.36 -3.27
N ARG A 87 4.54 -10.26 -3.81
CA ARG A 87 3.09 -10.05 -3.99
C ARG A 87 2.48 -10.99 -5.03
N ALA A 88 3.24 -11.40 -6.04
CA ALA A 88 2.81 -12.30 -7.10
C ALA A 88 3.01 -13.79 -6.73
N ASP A 89 3.85 -14.09 -5.74
CA ASP A 89 4.11 -15.46 -5.28
C ASP A 89 2.89 -16.06 -4.56
N ALA A 90 2.25 -17.04 -5.20
CA ALA A 90 1.06 -17.72 -4.66
C ALA A 90 1.34 -18.50 -3.37
N PHE A 91 2.54 -19.05 -3.20
CA PHE A 91 2.93 -19.76 -2.00
C PHE A 91 3.05 -18.79 -0.81
N GLU A 92 3.76 -17.68 -0.99
CA GLU A 92 3.92 -16.66 0.06
C GLU A 92 2.57 -16.05 0.44
N ARG A 93 1.73 -15.72 -0.54
CA ARG A 93 0.36 -15.24 -0.28
C ARG A 93 -0.46 -16.23 0.53
N SER A 94 -0.45 -17.51 0.14
CA SER A 94 -1.20 -18.57 0.85
C SER A 94 -0.65 -18.81 2.26
N PHE A 95 0.66 -18.62 2.46
CA PHE A 95 1.30 -18.71 3.76
C PHE A 95 0.84 -17.58 4.67
N VAL A 96 0.86 -16.33 4.17
CA VAL A 96 0.43 -15.14 4.89
C VAL A 96 -1.05 -15.21 5.22
N GLU A 97 -1.90 -15.66 4.29
CA GLU A 97 -3.32 -15.88 4.51
C GLU A 97 -3.55 -16.81 5.71
N ARG A 98 -2.95 -18.01 5.69
CA ARG A 98 -3.05 -18.98 6.79
C ARG A 98 -2.51 -18.44 8.10
N TRP A 99 -1.41 -17.70 8.05
CA TRP A 99 -0.83 -17.10 9.24
C TRP A 99 -1.74 -16.02 9.84
N LEU A 100 -2.25 -15.08 9.04
CA LEU A 100 -3.13 -14.02 9.49
C LEU A 100 -4.45 -14.56 10.05
N THR A 101 -5.10 -15.50 9.35
CA THR A 101 -6.33 -16.14 9.88
C THR A 101 -6.05 -16.87 11.19
N GLY A 102 -4.93 -17.60 11.27
CA GLY A 102 -4.52 -18.30 12.50
C GLY A 102 -4.15 -17.35 13.65
N PHE A 103 -3.58 -16.19 13.33
CA PHE A 103 -3.30 -15.12 14.29
C PHE A 103 -4.60 -14.50 14.81
N ILE A 104 -5.47 -14.01 13.92
CA ILE A 104 -6.75 -13.37 14.27
C ILE A 104 -7.61 -14.28 15.15
N SER A 105 -7.72 -15.57 14.80
CA SER A 105 -8.52 -16.54 15.58
C SER A 105 -8.01 -16.79 17.01
N ARG A 106 -6.77 -16.41 17.32
CA ARG A 106 -6.12 -16.69 18.62
C ARG A 106 -5.73 -15.43 19.37
N ALA A 107 -5.70 -14.27 18.72
CA ALA A 107 -5.16 -13.02 19.24
C ALA A 107 -5.78 -12.63 20.60
N GLU A 108 -7.11 -12.73 20.73
CA GLU A 108 -7.84 -12.45 21.99
C GLU A 108 -7.41 -13.32 23.17
N THR A 109 -6.86 -14.51 22.90
CA THR A 109 -6.41 -15.47 23.92
C THR A 109 -4.92 -15.34 24.26
N LEU A 110 -4.18 -14.51 23.53
CA LEU A 110 -2.75 -14.35 23.73
C LEU A 110 -2.47 -13.42 24.92
N SER A 111 -1.86 -13.95 25.97
CA SER A 111 -1.45 -13.18 27.15
C SER A 111 -0.19 -12.33 26.94
N ILE A 112 0.26 -12.15 25.69
CA ILE A 112 1.46 -11.38 25.34
C ILE A 112 1.19 -9.88 25.25
N PHE A 113 -0.07 -9.50 25.05
CA PHE A 113 -0.48 -8.11 24.94
C PHE A 113 -0.61 -7.46 26.31
N SER A 114 -0.08 -6.25 26.43
CA SER A 114 -0.12 -5.47 27.68
C SER A 114 -1.53 -4.99 28.03
N SER A 115 -2.42 -4.89 27.04
CA SER A 115 -3.81 -4.44 27.20
C SER A 115 -4.73 -5.06 26.14
N GLU A 116 -6.04 -5.03 26.41
CA GLU A 116 -7.08 -5.42 25.43
C GLU A 116 -7.05 -4.51 24.19
N GLU A 117 -6.77 -3.22 24.37
CA GLU A 117 -6.58 -2.25 23.28
C GLU A 117 -5.42 -2.65 22.36
N SER A 118 -4.27 -3.06 22.91
CA SER A 118 -3.14 -3.57 22.13
C SER A 118 -3.52 -4.80 21.31
N SER A 119 -4.28 -5.72 21.92
CA SER A 119 -4.77 -6.93 21.23
C SER A 119 -5.71 -6.55 20.09
N GLN A 120 -6.68 -5.67 20.34
CA GLN A 120 -7.62 -5.21 19.33
C GLN A 120 -6.90 -4.51 18.17
N ARG A 121 -5.94 -3.65 18.48
CA ARG A 121 -5.13 -2.98 17.45
C ARG A 121 -4.35 -3.98 16.60
N ALA A 122 -3.77 -5.02 17.20
CA ALA A 122 -3.07 -6.05 16.45
C ALA A 122 -4.02 -6.85 15.54
N ILE A 123 -5.24 -7.12 16.00
CA ILE A 123 -6.31 -7.76 15.21
C ILE A 123 -6.71 -6.87 14.03
N ASP A 124 -6.98 -5.58 14.28
CA ASP A 124 -7.38 -4.62 13.24
C ASP A 124 -6.29 -4.48 12.17
N GLN A 125 -5.04 -4.41 12.59
CA GLN A 125 -3.88 -4.40 11.70
C GLN A 125 -3.79 -5.70 10.88
N ALA A 126 -3.95 -6.86 11.51
CA ALA A 126 -3.93 -8.14 10.79
C ALA A 126 -5.09 -8.27 9.80
N ALA A 127 -6.28 -7.81 10.17
CA ALA A 127 -7.48 -7.82 9.33
C ALA A 127 -7.32 -6.91 8.12
N TYR A 128 -6.75 -5.71 8.30
CA TYR A 128 -6.44 -4.80 7.20
C TYR A 128 -5.46 -5.41 6.19
N ILE A 129 -4.38 -6.05 6.67
CA ILE A 129 -3.42 -6.74 5.81
C ILE A 129 -4.09 -7.91 5.10
N PHE A 130 -4.96 -8.65 5.80
CA PHE A 130 -5.70 -9.76 5.21
C PHE A 130 -6.61 -9.28 4.06
N GLU A 131 -7.31 -8.17 4.25
CA GLU A 131 -8.13 -7.55 3.20
C GLU A 131 -7.27 -7.11 2.01
N SER A 132 -6.10 -6.51 2.26
CA SER A 132 -5.21 -6.04 1.19
C SER A 132 -4.64 -7.16 0.32
N LEU A 133 -4.60 -8.40 0.81
CA LEU A 133 -4.26 -9.57 -0.02
C LEU A 133 -5.25 -9.76 -1.18
N PHE A 134 -6.53 -9.44 -0.99
CA PHE A 134 -7.57 -9.67 -1.99
C PHE A 134 -7.90 -8.45 -2.84
N THR A 135 -7.40 -7.27 -2.44
CA THR A 135 -7.51 -6.06 -3.24
C THR A 135 -6.67 -6.23 -4.51
N PRO A 136 -7.25 -6.10 -5.71
CA PRO A 136 -6.47 -6.15 -6.94
C PRO A 136 -5.42 -5.04 -6.90
N ALA A 137 -4.18 -5.39 -7.26
CA ALA A 137 -3.17 -4.38 -7.54
C ALA A 137 -3.69 -3.54 -8.70
N VAL A 138 -4.21 -2.36 -8.38
CA VAL A 138 -4.60 -1.40 -9.40
C VAL A 138 -3.29 -0.86 -9.94
N ASP A 139 -2.86 -1.39 -11.09
CA ASP A 139 -1.70 -0.84 -11.78
C ASP A 139 -1.94 0.65 -11.96
N GLU A 140 -1.02 1.48 -11.46
CA GLU A 140 -1.13 2.94 -11.49
C GLU A 140 -1.28 3.45 -12.94
N ASP A 141 -0.87 2.64 -13.93
CA ASP A 141 -0.96 2.90 -15.36
C ASP A 141 -2.38 2.68 -15.94
N GLU A 142 -3.28 1.96 -15.26
CA GLU A 142 -4.64 1.67 -15.72
C GLU A 142 -5.73 2.51 -15.03
N GLN A 143 -5.37 3.29 -14.01
CA GLN A 143 -6.33 4.07 -13.20
C GLN A 143 -6.91 5.31 -13.87
N ASP A 144 -6.36 5.77 -15.01
CA ASP A 144 -6.78 7.06 -15.58
C ASP A 144 -8.07 6.99 -16.42
N THR A 145 -8.69 5.81 -16.59
CA THR A 145 -9.88 5.68 -17.46
C THR A 145 -11.11 5.04 -16.82
N SER A 146 -10.94 4.17 -15.81
CA SER A 146 -12.07 3.37 -15.28
C SER A 146 -13.02 4.17 -14.37
N PHE A 147 -12.51 5.20 -13.68
CA PHE A 147 -13.30 6.03 -12.75
C PHE A 147 -13.79 7.38 -13.33
N MET A 148 -13.37 7.75 -14.54
CA MET A 148 -13.82 9.02 -15.14
C MET A 148 -15.24 8.90 -15.70
N ARG A 149 -16.18 9.63 -15.09
CA ARG A 149 -17.54 9.74 -15.59
C ARG A 149 -17.57 10.64 -16.83
N ASN A 150 -17.72 10.03 -18.01
CA ASN A 150 -17.79 10.73 -19.28
C ASN A 150 -19.10 11.51 -19.40
N PHE A 151 -19.01 12.85 -19.54
CA PHE A 151 -20.14 13.70 -19.89
C PHE A 151 -19.92 14.31 -21.27
N PHE A 152 -20.95 14.26 -22.11
CA PHE A 152 -20.99 14.97 -23.38
C PHE A 152 -22.31 15.74 -23.49
N PHE A 153 -22.25 16.97 -24.00
CA PHE A 153 -23.43 17.76 -24.32
C PHE A 153 -23.63 17.75 -25.84
N ARG A 154 -24.80 17.30 -26.28
CA ARG A 154 -25.19 17.37 -27.68
C ARG A 154 -25.71 18.77 -27.99
N TYR A 155 -24.92 19.55 -28.74
CA TYR A 155 -25.39 20.82 -29.29
C TYR A 155 -26.28 20.54 -30.50
N THR A 156 -27.57 20.88 -30.42
CA THR A 156 -28.44 20.98 -31.61
C THR A 156 -28.40 22.42 -32.10
N TYR A 157 -27.61 22.69 -33.13
CA TYR A 157 -27.74 23.93 -33.88
C TYR A 157 -29.02 23.85 -34.72
N SER A 158 -30.05 24.59 -34.33
CA SER A 158 -31.17 24.90 -35.23
C SER A 158 -30.78 26.10 -36.11
N GLY A 159 -29.85 25.87 -37.02
CA GLY A 159 -29.53 26.79 -38.10
C GLY A 159 -30.27 26.35 -39.37
N THR A 160 -31.43 26.94 -39.64
CA THR A 160 -32.05 26.85 -40.95
C THR A 160 -31.22 27.66 -41.94
N GLU A 161 -30.36 26.99 -42.70
CA GLU A 161 -29.79 27.49 -43.95
C GLU A 161 -30.65 27.02 -45.13
N GLN A 162 -31.36 27.95 -45.77
CA GLN A 162 -31.62 27.95 -47.22
C GLN A 162 -30.77 29.11 -47.76
N GLY A 163 -29.74 28.96 -48.59
CA GLY A 163 -29.53 27.97 -49.65
C GLY A 163 -30.21 28.45 -50.92
N GLU A 164 -29.52 29.20 -51.79
CA GLU A 164 -29.24 28.75 -53.16
C GLU A 164 -28.39 29.74 -53.99
N ASN A 165 -27.49 29.12 -54.74
CA ASN A 165 -26.43 29.63 -55.60
C ASN A 165 -26.95 30.31 -56.88
N GLN A 166 -26.11 31.11 -57.55
CA GLN A 166 -25.59 30.74 -58.88
C GLN A 166 -24.52 31.72 -59.43
N SER A 167 -23.46 31.12 -59.96
CA SER A 167 -22.29 31.69 -60.65
C SER A 167 -22.62 32.37 -61.99
N ALA A 168 -21.79 33.32 -62.43
CA ALA A 168 -21.08 33.24 -63.73
C ALA A 168 -20.18 34.46 -63.97
N THR A 169 -18.96 34.15 -64.40
CA THR A 169 -17.87 34.97 -64.93
C THR A 169 -18.25 35.66 -66.25
N GLN A 170 -17.94 36.96 -66.39
CA GLN A 170 -17.00 37.51 -67.39
C GLN A 170 -16.72 38.98 -67.08
#